data_AF-K1RMQ7-F1
#
_entry.id   AF-K1RMQ7-F1
#
_cell.length_a   1.000
_cell.length_b   1.000
_cell.length_c   1.000
_cell.angle_alpha   90.00
_cell.angle_beta   90.00
_cell.angle_gamma   90.00
#
_symmetry.space_group_name_H-M   'P 1'
#
loop_
_entity.id
_entity.type
_entity.pdbx_description
1 polymer ?
#
loop_
_entity_poly.entity_id
_entity_poly.type
_entity_poly.pdbx_seq_one_letter_code
_entity_poly.pdbx_strand_id
1 'polypeptide(L)'
;MPGSGQKHYGCFNCPNIVRQKDRHTISSRNRAFIAKLTGRTPSNSDFLCNKCRCMCQHHIKRKTSMPSRVQQVPAQSTEAPQFSPPSIPLPFPSTSRGHASCCMCQRQGPKLVVVPVGVRHHIFITKEVIIPAGARCCPNHLQQNIDDLNPLSTLFNKTGITELVKFLRNEVLKKERTRLDFDSRGNLASTDYQSLLGIPKTAFEDLLKYVEGKVKVTPVRTVRTTLAIFLMKLRGGESNRILSTLFNISKSSVHRGVKSIRTVLMNGGFVAENLGFGHVTREQIIQEHTRPLAQKLF
;
A
#
# COMPACT_ATOMS: atom_id res chain seq x y z
N MET A 1 44.53 -5.79 -45.10
CA MET A 1 43.33 -4.91 -45.11
C MET A 1 42.61 -5.08 -43.78
N PRO A 2 42.76 -4.17 -42.80
CA PRO A 2 42.11 -4.32 -41.51
C PRO A 2 40.59 -4.15 -41.66
N GLY A 3 39.84 -5.10 -41.11
CA GLY A 3 38.39 -5.22 -41.23
C GLY A 3 37.63 -4.02 -40.67
N SER A 4 36.73 -3.49 -41.49
CA SER A 4 35.77 -2.44 -41.14
C SER A 4 34.72 -2.96 -40.17
N GLY A 5 35.07 -2.98 -38.87
CA GLY A 5 34.13 -3.26 -37.79
C GLY A 5 32.92 -2.31 -37.86
N GLN A 6 31.72 -2.86 -37.65
CA GLN A 6 30.47 -2.09 -37.64
C GLN A 6 30.58 -0.95 -36.61
N LYS A 7 30.63 0.29 -37.10
CA LYS A 7 30.66 1.49 -36.24
C LYS A 7 29.30 1.63 -35.54
N HIS A 8 29.28 1.27 -34.26
CA HIS A 8 28.13 1.42 -33.36
C HIS A 8 28.14 2.84 -32.80
N TYR A 9 27.05 3.59 -33.00
CA TYR A 9 26.92 4.96 -32.49
C TYR A 9 25.80 5.00 -31.45
N GLY A 10 26.11 5.56 -30.28
CA GLY A 10 25.17 5.68 -29.16
C GLY A 10 24.14 6.78 -29.39
N CYS A 11 22.97 6.65 -28.76
CA CYS A 11 22.00 7.72 -28.65
C CYS A 11 22.48 8.78 -27.65
N PHE A 12 22.36 10.06 -27.99
CA PHE A 12 22.80 11.14 -27.11
C PHE A 12 22.04 11.21 -25.76
N ASN A 13 20.79 10.73 -25.73
CA ASN A 13 19.90 10.84 -24.56
C ASN A 13 19.77 9.53 -23.75
N CYS A 14 20.19 8.39 -24.29
CA CYS A 14 20.02 7.10 -23.60
C CYS A 14 21.13 6.11 -23.98
N PRO A 15 21.40 5.08 -23.16
CA PRO A 15 22.49 4.14 -23.41
C PRO A 15 22.25 3.19 -24.60
N ASN A 16 21.19 3.37 -25.39
CA ASN A 16 20.91 2.51 -26.52
C ASN A 16 21.85 2.80 -27.68
N ILE A 17 22.36 1.72 -28.27
CA ILE A 17 23.14 1.75 -29.52
C ILE A 17 22.18 1.80 -30.70
N VAL A 18 22.38 2.76 -31.61
CA VAL A 18 21.45 3.05 -32.70
C VAL A 18 21.99 2.49 -34.02
N ARG A 19 21.20 1.62 -34.66
CA ARG A 19 21.48 1.13 -36.02
C ARG A 19 21.48 2.31 -37.00
N GLN A 20 22.29 2.25 -38.06
CA GLN A 20 22.50 3.38 -38.97
C GLN A 20 21.20 3.96 -39.56
N LYS A 21 20.22 3.10 -39.84
CA LYS A 21 18.88 3.46 -40.34
C LYS A 21 17.97 4.17 -39.33
N ASP A 22 18.24 4.04 -38.04
CA ASP A 22 17.40 4.54 -36.95
C ASP A 22 17.99 5.81 -36.29
N ARG A 23 19.05 6.37 -36.89
CA ARG A 23 19.74 7.58 -36.43
C ARG A 23 18.96 8.81 -36.88
N HIS A 24 18.52 9.60 -35.92
CA HIS A 24 17.86 10.87 -36.20
C HIS A 24 18.70 12.03 -35.71
N THR A 25 19.03 12.93 -36.62
CA THR A 25 19.75 14.18 -36.31
C THR A 25 18.93 15.04 -35.36
N ILE A 26 19.61 15.69 -34.43
CA ILE A 26 18.98 16.57 -33.46
C ILE A 26 18.71 17.92 -34.12
N SER A 27 17.45 18.14 -34.52
CA SER A 27 17.00 19.42 -35.08
C SER A 27 17.21 20.57 -34.08
N SER A 28 17.43 21.78 -34.59
CA SER A 28 17.66 23.00 -33.79
C SER A 28 16.58 23.20 -32.70
N ARG A 29 15.31 22.95 -33.05
CA ARG A 29 14.16 23.02 -32.13
C ARG A 29 14.24 22.03 -30.96
N ASN A 30 14.89 20.88 -31.15
CA ASN A 30 15.04 19.86 -30.11
C ASN A 30 16.31 20.05 -29.26
N ARG A 31 17.31 20.81 -29.74
CA ARG A 31 18.61 20.98 -29.04
C ARG A 31 18.46 21.60 -27.67
N ALA A 32 17.67 22.67 -27.55
CA ALA A 32 17.46 23.34 -26.26
C ALA A 32 16.76 22.42 -25.23
N PHE A 33 15.81 21.61 -25.68
CA PHE A 33 15.12 20.65 -24.83
C PHE A 33 16.04 19.51 -24.38
N ILE A 34 16.82 18.96 -25.31
CA ILE A 34 17.79 17.90 -25.01
C ILE A 34 18.90 18.41 -24.08
N ALA A 35 19.46 19.59 -24.33
CA ALA A 35 20.50 20.17 -23.48
C ALA A 35 20.01 20.38 -22.04
N LYS A 36 18.75 20.78 -21.86
CA LYS A 36 18.12 20.89 -20.53
C LYS A 36 17.90 19.53 -19.86
N LEU A 37 17.59 18.50 -20.64
CA LEU A 37 17.27 17.16 -20.13
C LEU A 37 18.52 16.36 -19.74
N THR A 38 19.58 16.44 -20.55
CA THR A 38 20.81 15.67 -20.37
C THR A 38 21.92 16.47 -19.67
N GLY A 39 21.78 17.79 -19.56
CA GLY A 39 22.82 18.69 -19.08
C GLY A 39 24.02 18.81 -20.04
N ARG A 40 23.93 18.28 -21.27
CA ARG A 40 25.00 18.25 -22.27
C ARG A 40 24.54 18.92 -23.56
N THR A 41 25.38 19.73 -24.17
CA THR A 41 25.07 20.41 -25.44
C THR A 41 25.29 19.48 -26.64
N PRO A 42 24.24 19.15 -27.42
CA PRO A 42 24.38 18.28 -28.57
C PRO A 42 25.13 18.95 -29.73
N SER A 43 26.11 18.25 -30.28
CA SER A 43 26.86 18.62 -31.48
C SER A 43 26.12 18.22 -32.78
N ASN A 44 26.61 18.68 -33.93
CA ASN A 44 26.00 18.35 -35.24
C ASN A 44 26.16 16.87 -35.63
N SER A 45 27.10 16.16 -34.99
CA SER A 45 27.34 14.73 -35.17
C SER A 45 26.55 13.83 -34.20
N ASP A 46 25.73 14.42 -33.31
CA ASP A 46 24.96 13.66 -32.34
C ASP A 46 23.58 13.26 -32.87
N PHE A 47 23.17 12.05 -32.49
CA PHE A 47 21.92 11.44 -32.95
C PHE A 47 21.05 10.97 -31.78
N LEU A 48 19.73 10.95 -32.00
CA LEU A 48 18.77 10.34 -31.10
C LEU A 48 18.24 9.04 -31.70
N CYS A 49 17.95 8.08 -30.84
CA CYS A 49 17.14 6.93 -31.22
C CYS A 49 15.67 7.35 -31.43
N ASN A 50 14.92 6.53 -32.17
CA ASN A 50 13.52 6.82 -32.50
C ASN A 50 12.64 7.05 -31.26
N LYS A 51 12.86 6.30 -30.18
CA LYS A 51 12.16 6.47 -28.90
C LYS A 51 12.42 7.85 -28.27
N CYS A 52 13.67 8.30 -28.25
CA CYS A 52 14.03 9.61 -27.70
C CYS A 52 13.56 10.77 -28.60
N ARG A 53 13.56 10.57 -29.92
CA ARG A 53 12.99 11.53 -30.88
C ARG A 53 11.49 11.74 -30.62
N CYS A 54 10.72 10.65 -30.52
CA CYS A 54 9.28 10.73 -30.28
C CYS A 54 8.96 11.41 -28.95
N MET A 55 9.73 11.13 -27.89
CA MET A 55 9.60 11.82 -26.60
C MET A 55 9.77 13.34 -26.73
N CYS A 56 10.80 13.79 -27.44
CA CYS A 56 11.05 15.23 -27.65
C CYS A 56 9.91 15.88 -28.44
N GLN A 57 9.47 15.23 -29.52
CA GLN A 57 8.39 15.75 -30.35
C GLN A 57 7.07 15.85 -29.59
N HIS A 58 6.75 14.87 -28.73
CA HIS A 58 5.53 14.89 -27.93
C HIS A 58 5.55 16.02 -26.87
N HIS A 59 6.70 16.24 -26.23
CA HIS A 59 6.86 17.34 -25.29
C HIS A 59 6.74 18.72 -25.93
N ILE A 60 7.30 18.89 -27.13
CA ILE A 60 7.23 20.15 -27.86
C ILE A 60 5.80 20.38 -28.37
N LYS A 61 5.13 19.35 -28.91
CA LYS A 61 3.74 19.44 -29.36
C LYS A 61 2.78 19.83 -28.24
N ARG A 62 2.96 19.28 -27.02
CA ARG A 62 2.19 19.66 -25.83
C ARG A 62 2.41 21.10 -25.37
N LYS A 63 3.59 21.68 -25.62
CA LYS A 63 3.84 23.10 -25.36
C LYS A 63 3.19 24.02 -26.39
N THR A 64 3.08 23.59 -27.65
CA THR A 64 2.46 24.37 -28.73
C THR A 64 0.94 24.27 -28.80
N SER A 65 0.30 23.28 -28.15
CA SER A 65 -1.14 23.04 -28.22
C SER A 65 -1.97 23.69 -27.10
N MET A 66 -1.41 24.65 -26.36
CA MET A 66 -2.18 25.48 -25.42
C MET A 66 -2.57 26.79 -26.13
N PRO A 67 -3.85 27.10 -26.36
CA PRO A 67 -4.24 28.40 -26.87
C PRO A 67 -4.07 29.44 -25.76
N SER A 68 -3.19 30.42 -25.99
CA SER A 68 -3.12 31.64 -25.20
C SER A 68 -4.43 32.43 -25.40
N ARG A 69 -5.38 32.27 -24.48
CA ARG A 69 -6.55 33.15 -24.40
C ARG A 69 -6.10 34.48 -23.80
N VAL A 70 -5.75 35.43 -24.67
CA VAL A 70 -5.55 36.83 -24.29
C VAL A 70 -6.92 37.40 -23.97
N GLN A 71 -7.24 37.49 -22.69
CA GLN A 71 -8.37 38.27 -22.20
C GLN A 71 -7.79 39.67 -21.89
N GLN A 72 -8.11 40.64 -22.74
CA GLN A 72 -7.86 42.05 -22.44
C GLN A 72 -8.72 42.44 -21.24
N VAL A 73 -8.06 42.80 -20.13
CA VAL A 73 -8.68 43.48 -18.99
C VAL A 73 -8.22 44.95 -19.07
N PRO A 74 -9.10 45.95 -18.81
CA PRO A 74 -8.70 47.35 -18.84
C PRO A 74 -7.62 47.64 -17.81
N ALA A 75 -6.72 48.56 -18.15
CA ALA A 75 -5.55 48.95 -17.37
C ALA A 75 -5.91 49.34 -15.93
N GLN A 76 -5.53 48.52 -14.96
CA GLN A 76 -5.36 48.92 -13.55
C GLN A 76 -4.15 48.21 -12.95
N SER A 77 -3.21 49.04 -12.50
CA SER A 77 -2.21 48.81 -11.46
C SER A 77 -1.17 47.71 -11.69
N THR A 78 0.08 48.15 -11.83
CA THR A 78 1.29 47.35 -11.71
C THR A 78 1.37 46.69 -10.33
N GLU A 79 0.92 45.44 -10.20
CA GLU A 79 1.26 44.58 -9.07
C GLU A 79 1.96 43.30 -9.55
N ALA A 80 3.03 42.93 -8.83
CA ALA A 80 3.93 41.81 -9.09
C ALA A 80 3.18 40.47 -9.29
N PRO A 81 3.80 39.47 -9.97
CA PRO A 81 3.20 38.14 -10.11
C PRO A 81 2.79 37.60 -8.74
N GLN A 82 1.49 37.33 -8.58
CA GLN A 82 0.92 36.78 -7.34
C GLN A 82 1.53 35.42 -7.06
N PHE A 83 2.58 35.39 -6.23
CA PHE A 83 3.09 34.15 -5.66
C PHE A 83 2.00 33.58 -4.75
N SER A 84 1.65 32.30 -4.95
CA SER A 84 0.79 31.58 -4.00
C SER A 84 1.34 31.76 -2.57
N PRO A 85 0.47 32.05 -1.59
CA PRO A 85 0.91 32.34 -0.22
C PRO A 85 1.72 31.18 0.35
N PRO A 86 2.69 31.45 1.24
CA PRO A 86 3.58 30.43 1.81
C PRO A 86 2.82 29.36 2.59
N SER A 87 1.62 29.67 3.09
CA SER A 87 0.69 28.72 3.70
C SER A 87 -0.75 29.13 3.43
N ILE A 88 -1.62 28.13 3.35
CA ILE A 88 -3.07 28.32 3.22
C ILE A 88 -3.79 27.67 4.40
N PRO A 89 -4.95 28.20 4.83
CA PRO A 89 -5.78 27.53 5.80
C PRO A 89 -6.45 26.30 5.16
N LEU A 90 -6.44 25.17 5.87
CA LEU A 90 -7.28 24.00 5.58
C LEU A 90 -8.30 23.81 6.70
N PRO A 91 -9.47 23.22 6.43
CA PRO A 91 -10.48 22.93 7.47
C PRO A 91 -10.07 21.77 8.39
N PHE A 92 -8.80 21.39 8.39
CA PHE A 92 -8.27 20.32 9.23
C PHE A 92 -7.39 20.92 10.32
N PRO A 93 -7.73 20.72 11.60
CA PRO A 93 -6.86 21.15 12.68
C PRO A 93 -5.52 20.42 12.68
N SER A 94 -4.47 21.10 13.15
CA SER A 94 -3.11 20.57 13.28
C SER A 94 -2.60 20.76 14.71
N THR A 95 -1.87 19.77 15.22
CA THR A 95 -1.19 19.87 16.52
C THR A 95 0.07 20.75 16.45
N SER A 96 0.61 21.16 17.60
CA SER A 96 1.88 21.90 17.63
C SER A 96 3.03 21.09 17.02
N ARG A 97 3.90 21.80 16.31
CA ARG A 97 5.19 21.28 15.85
C ARG A 97 6.26 21.73 16.84
N GLY A 98 6.55 20.89 17.83
CA GLY A 98 7.52 21.18 18.88
C GLY A 98 8.46 20.01 19.16
N HIS A 99 9.70 20.35 19.53
CA HIS A 99 10.67 19.38 20.04
C HIS A 99 10.70 19.29 21.57
N ALA A 100 10.24 20.35 22.25
CA ALA A 100 10.31 20.51 23.70
C ALA A 100 9.05 20.08 24.46
N SER A 101 7.91 19.98 23.78
CA SER A 101 6.62 19.61 24.37
C SER A 101 5.92 18.50 23.59
N CYS A 102 5.08 17.76 24.30
CA CYS A 102 4.16 16.80 23.70
C CYS A 102 3.12 17.52 22.83
N CYS A 103 2.94 17.09 21.57
CA CYS A 103 1.95 17.67 20.65
C CYS A 103 0.49 17.44 21.08
N MET A 104 0.24 16.52 22.03
CA MET A 104 -1.09 16.22 22.55
C MET A 104 -1.41 17.03 23.82
N CYS A 105 -0.61 16.83 24.88
CA CYS A 105 -0.89 17.40 26.21
C CYS A 105 -0.04 18.63 26.55
N GLN A 106 0.82 19.10 25.64
CA GLN A 106 1.75 20.21 25.82
C GLN A 106 2.74 20.08 27.01
N ARG A 107 2.76 18.94 27.72
CA ARG A 107 3.72 18.68 28.78
C ARG A 107 5.13 18.62 28.20
N GLN A 108 6.04 19.36 28.82
CA GLN A 108 7.46 19.22 28.59
C GLN A 108 7.93 17.94 29.30
N GLY A 109 8.84 17.21 28.68
CA GLY A 109 9.32 15.98 29.30
C GLY A 109 10.63 15.49 28.67
N PRO A 110 11.48 14.80 29.44
CA PRO A 110 12.77 14.32 28.96
C PRO A 110 12.63 13.17 27.94
N LYS A 111 11.47 12.48 27.90
CA LYS A 111 11.25 11.28 27.09
C LYS A 111 10.14 11.49 26.04
N LEU A 112 10.29 12.49 25.17
CA LEU A 112 9.36 12.69 24.05
C LEU A 112 9.79 11.85 22.84
N VAL A 113 8.86 11.07 22.30
CA VAL A 113 9.07 10.19 21.14
C VAL A 113 8.44 10.81 19.91
N VAL A 114 9.12 10.75 18.77
CA VAL A 114 8.56 11.21 17.49
C VAL A 114 7.34 10.36 17.15
N VAL A 115 6.21 11.01 16.85
CA VAL A 115 4.98 10.30 16.48
C VAL A 115 5.20 9.52 15.18
N PRO A 116 5.08 8.18 15.18
CA PRO A 116 5.27 7.37 13.99
C PRO A 116 4.31 7.77 12.87
N VAL A 117 4.77 7.68 11.62
CA VAL A 117 3.97 8.04 10.44
C VAL A 117 2.62 7.32 10.39
N GLY A 118 2.57 6.03 10.73
CA GLY A 118 1.31 5.26 10.76
C GLY A 118 0.31 5.78 11.78
N VAL A 119 0.78 6.25 12.94
CA VAL A 119 -0.07 6.82 13.99
C VAL A 119 -0.60 8.19 13.57
N ARG A 120 0.25 9.05 12.99
CA ARG A 120 -0.17 10.36 12.45
C ARG A 120 -1.26 10.20 11.39
N HIS A 121 -1.09 9.23 10.51
CA HIS A 121 -2.04 8.90 9.46
C HIS A 121 -3.36 8.35 10.01
N HIS A 122 -3.29 7.43 10.98
CA HIS A 122 -4.49 6.87 11.62
C HIS A 122 -5.35 7.96 12.25
N ILE A 123 -4.75 8.87 13.01
CA ILE A 123 -5.44 9.99 13.68
C ILE A 123 -6.09 10.94 12.67
N PHE A 124 -5.43 11.21 11.55
CA PHE A 124 -6.04 12.03 10.51
C PHE A 124 -7.31 11.37 9.94
N ILE A 125 -7.27 10.05 9.71
CA ILE A 125 -8.42 9.31 9.17
C ILE A 125 -9.56 9.17 10.19
N THR A 126 -9.26 9.05 11.48
CA THR A 126 -10.29 8.77 12.52
C THR A 126 -10.78 10.01 13.27
N LYS A 127 -9.96 11.05 13.37
CA LYS A 127 -10.23 12.25 14.19
C LYS A 127 -10.12 13.56 13.38
N GLU A 128 -9.83 13.48 12.08
CA GLU A 128 -9.66 14.65 11.18
C GLU A 128 -8.56 15.64 11.64
N VAL A 129 -7.63 15.19 12.47
CA VAL A 129 -6.54 16.03 13.01
C VAL A 129 -5.22 15.65 12.37
N ILE A 130 -4.47 16.65 11.90
CA ILE A 130 -3.16 16.47 11.29
C ILE A 130 -2.07 16.58 12.36
N ILE A 131 -1.20 15.60 12.42
CA ILE A 131 0.04 15.68 13.20
C ILE A 131 1.21 15.97 12.25
N PRO A 132 1.89 17.12 12.38
CA PRO A 132 3.03 17.46 11.55
C PRO A 132 4.15 16.43 11.63
N ALA A 133 4.90 16.29 10.54
CA ALA A 133 6.11 15.47 10.55
C ALA A 133 7.11 15.99 11.59
N GLY A 134 7.65 15.07 12.40
CA GLY A 134 8.60 15.37 13.46
C GLY A 134 7.98 15.86 14.78
N ALA A 135 6.65 15.99 14.86
CA ALA A 135 5.96 16.21 16.13
C ALA A 135 6.27 15.08 17.11
N ARG A 136 6.39 15.42 18.40
CA ARG A 136 6.73 14.47 19.45
C ARG A 136 5.60 14.32 20.46
N CYS A 137 5.43 13.13 21.01
CA CYS A 137 4.43 12.83 22.04
C CYS A 137 5.04 12.06 23.22
N CYS A 138 4.37 12.09 24.37
CA CYS A 138 4.73 11.25 25.51
C CYS A 138 4.44 9.78 25.19
N PRO A 139 5.22 8.81 25.70
CA PRO A 139 5.00 7.38 25.50
C PRO A 139 3.58 6.94 25.90
N ASN A 140 3.03 7.51 26.98
CA ASN A 140 1.68 7.21 27.43
C ASN A 140 0.62 7.54 26.36
N HIS A 141 0.72 8.67 25.67
CA HIS A 141 -0.21 9.03 24.57
C HIS A 141 0.02 8.22 23.30
N LEU A 142 1.19 7.60 23.14
CA LEU A 142 1.44 6.70 22.01
C LEU A 142 0.86 5.30 22.26
N GLN A 143 0.78 4.89 23.53
CA GLN A 143 0.27 3.59 23.96
C GLN A 143 -1.24 3.60 24.25
N GLN A 144 -1.77 4.71 24.74
CA GLN A 144 -3.20 4.92 24.98
C GLN A 144 -3.85 5.54 23.74
N ASN A 145 -5.14 5.27 23.55
CA ASN A 145 -5.90 5.83 22.44
C ASN A 145 -5.87 7.37 22.53
N ILE A 146 -5.59 8.02 21.42
CA ILE A 146 -5.36 9.47 21.36
C ILE A 146 -6.72 10.13 21.27
N ASP A 147 -7.35 10.34 22.42
CA ASP A 147 -8.69 10.93 22.51
C ASP A 147 -8.66 12.43 22.81
N ASP A 148 -7.67 12.91 23.57
CA ASP A 148 -7.53 14.34 23.91
C ASP A 148 -6.51 15.04 23.01
N LEU A 149 -6.99 15.59 21.91
CA LEU A 149 -6.21 16.43 20.99
C LEU A 149 -6.56 17.90 21.21
N ASN A 150 -5.54 18.72 21.49
CA ASN A 150 -5.67 20.18 21.46
C ASN A 150 -5.18 20.73 20.12
N PRO A 151 -6.09 21.00 19.16
CA PRO A 151 -5.72 21.54 17.86
C PRO A 151 -5.30 23.01 17.96
N LEU A 152 -4.23 23.38 17.28
CA LEU A 152 -3.54 24.67 17.47
C LEU A 152 -3.38 25.50 16.19
N SER A 153 -3.36 24.88 15.02
CA SER A 153 -3.17 25.58 13.75
C SER A 153 -3.95 24.93 12.62
N THR A 154 -4.42 25.73 11.67
CA THR A 154 -5.07 25.28 10.42
C THR A 154 -4.23 25.64 9.19
N LEU A 155 -3.02 26.20 9.37
CA LEU A 155 -2.19 26.69 8.28
C LEU A 155 -1.24 25.61 7.76
N PHE A 156 -1.26 25.39 6.44
CA PHE A 156 -0.43 24.39 5.77
C PHE A 156 0.32 24.98 4.60
N ASN A 157 1.61 24.63 4.51
CA ASN A 157 2.43 24.94 3.36
C ASN A 157 2.22 23.93 2.22
N LYS A 158 2.74 24.27 1.05
CA LYS A 158 2.70 23.42 -0.16
C LYS A 158 3.22 21.99 0.10
N THR A 159 4.27 21.85 0.90
CA THR A 159 4.88 20.54 1.20
C THR A 159 3.93 19.66 2.02
N GLY A 160 3.35 20.21 3.09
CA GLY A 160 2.40 19.49 3.94
C GLY A 160 1.14 19.05 3.19
N ILE A 161 0.61 19.91 2.31
CA ILE A 161 -0.52 19.56 1.44
C ILE A 161 -0.14 18.43 0.47
N THR A 162 1.03 18.53 -0.16
CA THR A 162 1.50 17.52 -1.11
C THR A 162 1.70 16.17 -0.43
N GLU A 163 2.25 16.15 0.78
CA GLU A 163 2.40 14.95 1.59
C GLU A 163 1.06 14.34 1.98
N LEU A 164 0.09 15.18 2.40
CA LEU A 164 -1.26 14.73 2.73
C LEU A 164 -1.96 14.09 1.52
N VAL A 165 -1.88 14.72 0.34
CA VAL A 165 -2.45 14.18 -0.90
C VAL A 165 -1.77 12.87 -1.31
N LYS A 166 -0.44 12.78 -1.19
CA LYS A 166 0.30 11.52 -1.46
C LYS A 166 -0.12 10.42 -0.49
N PHE A 167 -0.26 10.75 0.79
CA PHE A 167 -0.75 9.84 1.81
C PHE A 167 -2.16 9.33 1.48
N LEU A 168 -3.11 10.23 1.25
CA LEU A 168 -4.49 9.91 0.89
C LEU A 168 -4.55 9.00 -0.34
N ARG A 169 -3.79 9.31 -1.39
CA ARG A 169 -3.68 8.47 -2.57
C ARG A 169 -3.20 7.07 -2.23
N ASN A 170 -2.17 6.94 -1.39
CA ASN A 170 -1.64 5.65 -0.99
C ASN A 170 -2.64 4.84 -0.15
N GLU A 171 -3.42 5.48 0.72
CA GLU A 171 -4.46 4.80 1.50
C GLU A 171 -5.61 4.30 0.61
N VAL A 172 -6.04 5.10 -0.36
CA VAL A 172 -7.05 4.66 -1.34
C VAL A 172 -6.52 3.46 -2.14
N LEU A 173 -5.27 3.52 -2.63
CA LEU A 173 -4.66 2.42 -3.38
C LEU A 173 -4.48 1.14 -2.55
N LYS A 174 -4.30 1.25 -1.23
CA LYS A 174 -4.29 0.09 -0.33
C LYS A 174 -5.69 -0.52 -0.23
N LYS A 175 -6.72 0.30 -0.03
CA LYS A 175 -8.12 -0.15 0.08
C LYS A 175 -8.68 -0.73 -1.22
N GLU A 176 -8.27 -0.23 -2.38
CA GLU A 176 -8.66 -0.82 -3.68
C GLU A 176 -8.18 -2.27 -3.84
N ARG A 177 -7.14 -2.68 -3.10
CA ARG A 177 -6.54 -4.01 -3.24
C ARG A 177 -7.22 -5.09 -2.38
N THR A 178 -7.94 -4.73 -1.33
CA THR A 178 -8.61 -5.69 -0.44
C THR A 178 -9.99 -5.16 -0.01
N ARG A 179 -11.07 -5.85 -0.43
CA ARG A 179 -12.42 -5.54 0.08
C ARG A 179 -12.66 -6.15 1.46
N LEU A 180 -12.10 -7.34 1.69
CA LEU A 180 -12.10 -8.02 2.98
C LEU A 180 -10.65 -8.37 3.35
N ASP A 181 -10.17 -7.83 4.46
CA ASP A 181 -8.78 -7.95 4.90
C ASP A 181 -8.69 -8.67 6.25
N PHE A 182 -8.08 -9.85 6.24
CA PHE A 182 -7.77 -10.60 7.46
C PHE A 182 -6.33 -10.38 7.94
N ASP A 183 -5.45 -9.78 7.13
CA ASP A 183 -4.02 -9.62 7.45
C ASP A 183 -3.79 -8.60 8.56
N SER A 184 -4.58 -7.53 8.57
CA SER A 184 -4.56 -6.53 9.62
C SER A 184 -5.33 -7.05 10.85
N ARG A 185 -4.59 -7.42 11.91
CA ARG A 185 -5.18 -7.96 13.16
C ARG A 185 -6.22 -7.03 13.81
N GLY A 186 -6.19 -5.73 13.54
CA GLY A 186 -7.13 -4.74 14.07
C GLY A 186 -8.38 -4.47 13.20
N ASN A 187 -8.44 -4.97 11.96
CA ASN A 187 -9.51 -4.61 11.03
C ASN A 187 -10.84 -5.33 11.29
N LEU A 188 -10.80 -6.49 11.97
CA LEU A 188 -11.96 -7.33 12.23
C LEU A 188 -12.03 -7.70 13.72
N ALA A 189 -13.20 -7.48 14.31
CA ALA A 189 -13.55 -7.86 15.67
C ALA A 189 -13.76 -9.38 15.77
N SER A 190 -13.73 -9.95 16.98
CA SER A 190 -13.93 -11.40 17.15
C SER A 190 -15.31 -11.87 16.66
N THR A 191 -16.33 -11.01 16.79
CA THR A 191 -17.68 -11.22 16.25
C THR A 191 -17.70 -11.36 14.73
N ASP A 192 -16.79 -10.69 14.02
CA ASP A 192 -16.68 -10.79 12.56
C ASP A 192 -16.11 -12.14 12.14
N TYR A 193 -15.13 -12.67 12.89
CA TYR A 193 -14.62 -14.04 12.67
C TYR A 193 -15.74 -15.05 12.91
N GLN A 194 -16.49 -14.89 14.01
CA GLN A 194 -17.62 -15.75 14.32
C GLN A 194 -18.77 -15.64 13.31
N SER A 195 -18.94 -14.50 12.63
CA SER A 195 -19.98 -14.27 11.61
C SER A 195 -19.56 -14.65 10.18
N LEU A 196 -18.28 -14.56 9.85
CA LEU A 196 -17.76 -14.85 8.51
C LEU A 196 -17.19 -16.28 8.40
N LEU A 197 -16.50 -16.75 9.43
CA LEU A 197 -15.72 -18.00 9.38
C LEU A 197 -16.33 -19.14 10.20
N GLY A 198 -17.13 -18.80 11.21
CA GLY A 198 -17.87 -19.75 12.04
C GLY A 198 -17.13 -20.14 13.31
N ILE A 199 -15.95 -19.56 13.52
CA ILE A 199 -15.09 -19.78 14.66
C ILE A 199 -14.65 -18.43 15.25
N PRO A 200 -14.38 -18.36 16.57
CA PRO A 200 -13.88 -17.14 17.18
C PRO A 200 -12.46 -16.85 16.70
N LYS A 201 -12.04 -15.58 16.86
CA LYS A 201 -10.71 -15.12 16.42
C LYS A 201 -9.57 -15.93 17.04
N THR A 202 -9.68 -16.33 18.31
CA THR A 202 -8.69 -17.16 19.01
C THR A 202 -8.50 -18.52 18.35
N ALA A 203 -9.59 -19.24 18.08
CA ALA A 203 -9.55 -20.52 17.37
C ALA A 203 -9.00 -20.38 15.95
N PHE A 204 -9.27 -19.26 15.28
CA PHE A 204 -8.67 -18.96 13.98
C PHE A 204 -7.13 -18.81 14.09
N GLU A 205 -6.62 -18.10 15.10
CA GLU A 205 -5.17 -17.98 15.32
C GLU A 205 -4.53 -19.33 15.63
N ASP A 206 -5.20 -20.19 16.40
CA ASP A 206 -4.70 -21.53 16.70
C ASP A 206 -4.64 -22.40 15.45
N LEU A 207 -5.69 -22.37 14.63
CA LEU A 207 -5.70 -23.08 13.35
C LEU A 207 -4.64 -22.54 12.38
N LEU A 208 -4.35 -21.24 12.43
CA LEU A 208 -3.32 -20.61 11.60
C LEU A 208 -1.94 -21.24 11.85
N LYS A 209 -1.61 -21.60 13.09
CA LYS A 209 -0.33 -22.25 13.45
C LYS A 209 -0.11 -23.57 12.72
N TYR A 210 -1.18 -24.31 12.42
CA TYR A 210 -1.09 -25.58 11.70
C TYR A 210 -0.72 -25.42 10.22
N VAL A 211 -1.06 -24.27 9.62
CA VAL A 211 -0.89 -23.99 8.18
C VAL A 211 0.26 -23.04 7.87
N GLU A 212 0.71 -22.28 8.87
CA GLU A 212 1.83 -21.34 8.74
C GLU A 212 3.12 -22.07 8.36
N GLY A 213 3.93 -21.46 7.49
CA GLY A 213 5.13 -22.09 6.91
C GLY A 213 4.88 -23.20 5.87
N LYS A 214 3.69 -23.81 5.84
CA LYS A 214 3.33 -24.91 4.92
C LYS A 214 2.58 -24.46 3.66
N VAL A 215 2.05 -23.23 3.65
CA VAL A 215 1.33 -22.65 2.52
C VAL A 215 2.12 -21.52 1.88
N LYS A 216 2.26 -21.55 0.55
CA LYS A 216 2.98 -20.53 -0.21
C LYS A 216 2.26 -19.17 -0.16
N VAL A 217 2.95 -18.18 0.39
CA VAL A 217 2.61 -16.75 0.31
C VAL A 217 2.83 -16.23 -1.11
N THR A 218 1.93 -15.38 -1.60
CA THR A 218 2.09 -14.68 -2.88
C THR A 218 1.83 -13.17 -2.70
N PRO A 219 2.19 -12.32 -3.67
CA PRO A 219 1.93 -10.88 -3.57
C PRO A 219 0.44 -10.49 -3.43
N VAL A 220 -0.47 -11.41 -3.76
CA VAL A 220 -1.92 -11.18 -3.75
C VAL A 220 -2.66 -11.96 -2.66
N ARG A 221 -1.98 -12.87 -1.94
CA ARG A 221 -2.58 -13.62 -0.84
C ARG A 221 -1.55 -14.03 0.20
N THR A 222 -1.86 -13.80 1.45
CA THR A 222 -1.13 -14.33 2.59
C THR A 222 -1.68 -15.69 3.00
N VAL A 223 -0.97 -16.39 3.90
CA VAL A 223 -1.48 -17.64 4.50
C VAL A 223 -2.80 -17.37 5.23
N ARG A 224 -2.85 -16.28 5.99
CA ARG A 224 -4.01 -15.87 6.80
C ARG A 224 -5.25 -15.62 5.96
N THR A 225 -5.11 -14.80 4.91
CA THR A 225 -6.20 -14.55 3.95
C THR A 225 -6.63 -15.85 3.26
N THR A 226 -5.68 -16.73 2.93
CA THR A 226 -6.00 -18.02 2.30
C THR A 226 -6.79 -18.95 3.24
N LEU A 227 -6.43 -19.00 4.53
CA LEU A 227 -7.18 -19.75 5.54
C LEU A 227 -8.59 -19.18 5.74
N ALA A 228 -8.73 -17.84 5.80
CA ALA A 228 -10.03 -17.19 5.90
C ALA A 228 -10.95 -17.51 4.72
N ILE A 229 -10.42 -17.48 3.48
CA ILE A 229 -11.14 -17.89 2.27
C ILE A 229 -11.62 -19.35 2.38
N PHE A 230 -10.75 -20.24 2.87
CA PHE A 230 -11.08 -21.65 3.03
C PHE A 230 -12.22 -21.85 4.04
N LEU A 231 -12.14 -21.24 5.22
CA LEU A 231 -13.15 -21.37 6.27
C LEU A 231 -14.48 -20.75 5.85
N MET A 232 -14.47 -19.57 5.24
CA MET A 232 -15.68 -18.93 4.73
C MET A 232 -16.36 -19.78 3.65
N LYS A 233 -15.57 -20.44 2.80
CA LYS A 233 -16.09 -21.38 1.82
C LYS A 233 -16.73 -22.60 2.48
N LEU A 234 -16.11 -23.14 3.54
CA LEU A 234 -16.67 -24.27 4.28
C LEU A 234 -17.96 -23.91 4.99
N ARG A 235 -18.03 -22.72 5.59
CA ARG A 235 -19.22 -22.26 6.31
C ARG A 235 -20.39 -21.93 5.38
N GLY A 236 -20.15 -21.05 4.40
CA GLY A 236 -21.22 -20.46 3.59
C GLY A 236 -21.47 -21.18 2.26
N GLY A 237 -20.62 -22.13 1.87
CA GLY A 237 -20.73 -22.79 0.56
C GLY A 237 -20.43 -21.86 -0.62
N GLU A 238 -19.86 -20.69 -0.38
CA GLU A 238 -19.75 -19.63 -1.38
C GLU A 238 -18.97 -20.04 -2.63
N SER A 239 -19.45 -19.57 -3.79
CA SER A 239 -18.79 -19.85 -5.06
C SER A 239 -17.40 -19.19 -5.11
N ASN A 240 -16.46 -19.78 -5.87
CA ASN A 240 -15.14 -19.15 -6.03
C ASN A 240 -15.21 -17.77 -6.71
N ARG A 241 -16.32 -17.47 -7.41
CA ARG A 241 -16.56 -16.15 -8.01
C ARG A 241 -16.91 -15.11 -6.94
N ILE A 242 -17.78 -15.46 -5.99
CA ILE A 242 -18.14 -14.57 -4.88
C ILE A 242 -16.90 -14.30 -4.00
N LEU A 243 -16.18 -15.35 -3.62
CA LEU A 243 -14.92 -15.21 -2.86
C LEU A 243 -13.87 -14.40 -3.63
N SER A 244 -13.80 -14.55 -4.95
CA SER A 244 -12.92 -13.74 -5.80
C SER A 244 -13.28 -12.25 -5.73
N THR A 245 -14.57 -11.91 -5.72
CA THR A 245 -15.06 -10.54 -5.55
C THR A 245 -14.77 -9.98 -4.16
N LEU A 246 -15.07 -10.75 -3.10
CA LEU A 246 -14.94 -10.33 -1.70
C LEU A 246 -13.48 -10.11 -1.28
N PHE A 247 -12.56 -10.93 -1.79
CA PHE A 247 -11.14 -10.83 -1.46
C PHE A 247 -10.32 -10.08 -2.52
N ASN A 248 -10.95 -9.67 -3.63
CA ASN A 248 -10.29 -9.03 -4.77
C ASN A 248 -9.09 -9.83 -5.31
N ILE A 249 -9.24 -11.16 -5.37
CA ILE A 249 -8.24 -12.09 -5.89
C ILE A 249 -8.83 -12.90 -7.04
N SER A 250 -8.03 -13.37 -7.98
CA SER A 250 -8.57 -14.13 -9.11
C SER A 250 -9.20 -15.47 -8.67
N LYS A 251 -10.26 -15.91 -9.37
CA LYS A 251 -10.94 -17.20 -9.14
C LYS A 251 -9.96 -18.39 -9.09
N SER A 252 -8.93 -18.38 -9.93
CA SER A 252 -7.89 -19.42 -9.95
C SER A 252 -6.98 -19.36 -8.73
N SER A 253 -6.69 -18.16 -8.21
CA SER A 253 -5.96 -17.98 -6.95
C SER A 253 -6.75 -18.49 -5.75
N VAL A 254 -8.05 -18.18 -5.68
CA VAL A 254 -9.00 -18.74 -4.69
C VAL A 254 -8.95 -20.26 -4.71
N HIS A 255 -9.19 -20.86 -5.87
CA HIS A 255 -9.22 -22.32 -6.02
C HIS A 255 -7.91 -22.98 -5.56
N ARG A 256 -6.76 -22.47 -6.01
CA ARG A 256 -5.44 -22.98 -5.59
C ARG A 256 -5.21 -22.80 -4.09
N GLY A 257 -5.70 -21.71 -3.51
CA GLY A 257 -5.58 -21.43 -2.07
C GLY A 257 -6.35 -22.41 -1.21
N VAL A 258 -7.64 -22.56 -1.53
CA VAL A 258 -8.54 -23.53 -0.89
C VAL A 258 -7.96 -24.95 -0.97
N LYS A 259 -7.47 -25.36 -2.16
CA LYS A 259 -6.84 -26.67 -2.33
C LYS A 259 -5.60 -26.82 -1.45
N SER A 260 -4.74 -25.80 -1.41
CA SER A 260 -3.52 -25.81 -0.59
C SER A 260 -3.81 -25.94 0.90
N ILE A 261 -4.75 -25.16 1.43
CA ILE A 261 -5.13 -25.22 2.86
C ILE A 261 -5.71 -26.59 3.18
N ARG A 262 -6.61 -27.11 2.35
CA ARG A 262 -7.19 -28.45 2.53
C ARG A 262 -6.11 -29.52 2.62
N THR A 263 -5.18 -29.55 1.67
CA THR A 263 -4.09 -30.53 1.67
C THR A 263 -3.21 -30.42 2.92
N VAL A 264 -2.89 -29.20 3.35
CA VAL A 264 -2.07 -28.99 4.55
C VAL A 264 -2.81 -29.42 5.82
N LEU A 265 -4.10 -29.12 5.96
CA LEU A 265 -4.86 -29.54 7.14
C LEU A 265 -5.06 -31.06 7.19
N MET A 266 -5.32 -31.69 6.05
CA MET A 266 -5.50 -33.15 5.97
C MET A 266 -4.18 -33.91 6.23
N ASN A 267 -3.07 -33.44 5.67
CA ASN A 267 -1.80 -34.18 5.70
C ASN A 267 -0.81 -33.65 6.75
N GLY A 268 -1.07 -32.50 7.37
CA GLY A 268 -0.11 -31.75 8.17
C GLY A 268 -0.34 -31.81 9.68
N GLY A 269 -0.96 -32.89 10.16
CA GLY A 269 -1.20 -33.17 11.58
C GLY A 269 -2.59 -32.79 12.07
N PHE A 270 -3.15 -31.66 11.63
CA PHE A 270 -4.40 -31.12 12.18
C PHE A 270 -5.56 -32.15 12.18
N VAL A 271 -5.88 -32.75 11.04
CA VAL A 271 -6.96 -33.76 10.98
C VAL A 271 -6.60 -34.98 11.83
N ALA A 272 -5.38 -35.52 11.72
CA ALA A 272 -4.99 -36.71 12.47
C ALA A 272 -5.06 -36.50 14.00
N GLU A 273 -4.62 -35.32 14.46
CA GLU A 273 -4.49 -34.96 15.88
C GLU A 273 -5.80 -34.44 16.50
N ASN A 274 -6.77 -33.98 15.70
CA ASN A 274 -7.96 -33.30 16.24
C ASN A 274 -9.30 -33.79 15.68
N LEU A 275 -9.33 -34.54 14.58
CA LEU A 275 -10.59 -34.91 13.89
C LEU A 275 -10.65 -36.36 13.39
N GLY A 276 -9.52 -37.02 13.17
CA GLY A 276 -9.41 -38.37 12.62
C GLY A 276 -9.45 -39.44 13.71
N PHE A 277 -9.65 -40.71 13.36
CA PHE A 277 -9.81 -41.78 14.36
C PHE A 277 -8.63 -41.96 15.35
N GLY A 278 -7.47 -41.35 15.09
CA GLY A 278 -6.33 -41.32 16.00
C GLY A 278 -6.34 -40.21 17.07
N HIS A 279 -7.29 -39.26 17.02
CA HIS A 279 -7.32 -38.14 17.97
C HIS A 279 -7.97 -38.47 19.33
N VAL A 280 -8.70 -39.58 19.42
CA VAL A 280 -9.30 -40.06 20.67
C VAL A 280 -8.82 -41.48 20.91
N THR A 281 -8.22 -41.73 22.06
CA THR A 281 -7.86 -43.10 22.46
C THR A 281 -9.11 -43.90 22.81
N ARG A 282 -9.03 -45.23 22.73
CA ARG A 282 -10.13 -46.11 23.16
C ARG A 282 -10.50 -45.82 24.61
N GLU A 283 -9.52 -45.60 25.46
CA GLU A 283 -9.68 -45.31 26.88
C GLU A 283 -10.42 -43.98 27.11
N GLN A 284 -10.12 -42.95 26.32
CA GLN A 284 -10.86 -41.67 26.35
C GLN A 284 -12.31 -41.84 25.88
N ILE A 285 -12.58 -42.64 24.84
CA ILE A 285 -13.95 -42.93 24.42
C ILE A 285 -14.73 -43.65 25.53
N ILE A 286 -14.09 -44.63 26.19
CA ILE A 286 -14.71 -45.36 27.30
C ILE A 286 -15.03 -44.40 28.44
N GLN A 287 -14.10 -43.52 28.84
CA GLN A 287 -14.31 -42.60 29.96
C GLN A 287 -15.30 -41.46 29.66
N GLU A 288 -15.19 -40.81 28.51
CA GLU A 288 -15.90 -39.54 28.23
C GLU A 288 -17.17 -39.72 27.39
N HIS A 289 -17.30 -40.81 26.65
CA HIS A 289 -18.36 -40.99 25.64
C HIS A 289 -19.11 -42.33 25.72
N THR A 290 -18.83 -43.16 26.72
CA THR A 290 -19.49 -44.46 26.89
C THR A 290 -20.37 -44.48 28.13
N ARG A 291 -21.57 -45.08 28.03
CA ARG A 291 -22.50 -45.15 29.16
C ARG A 291 -21.87 -45.92 30.34
N PRO A 292 -22.18 -45.56 31.60
CA PRO A 292 -21.57 -46.19 32.79
C PRO A 292 -21.70 -47.72 32.85
N LEU A 293 -22.75 -48.28 32.24
CA LEU A 293 -22.96 -49.72 32.13
C LEU A 293 -21.95 -50.38 31.18
N ALA A 294 -21.69 -49.75 30.02
CA ALA A 294 -20.75 -50.27 29.03
C ALA A 294 -19.29 -50.07 29.46
N GLN A 295 -19.00 -49.08 30.31
CA GLN A 295 -17.69 -48.93 30.98
C GLN A 295 -17.34 -50.07 31.94
N LYS A 296 -18.35 -50.79 32.47
CA LYS A 296 -18.13 -51.92 33.39
C LYS A 296 -18.02 -53.27 32.68
N LEU A 297 -18.33 -53.33 31.38
CA LEU A 297 -18.41 -54.57 30.59
C LEU A 297 -17.19 -54.81 29.69
N PHE A 298 -16.34 -53.80 29.47
CA PHE A 298 -15.16 -53.83 28.61
C PHE A 298 -13.98 -53.14 29.28
#